data_AF-A0A7W4ETR5-F1
#
_entry.id   AF-A0A7W4ETR5-F1
#
_cell.length_a   1.000
_cell.length_b   1.000
_cell.length_c   1.000
_cell.angle_alpha   90.00
_cell.angle_beta   90.00
_cell.angle_gamma   90.00
#
_symmetry.space_group_name_H-M   'P 1'
#
loop_
_entity.id
_entity.type
_entity.pdbx_description
1 polymer ?
#
loop_
_entity_poly.entity_id
_entity_poly.type
_entity_poly.pdbx_seq_one_letter_code
_entity_poly.pdbx_strand_id
1 'polypeptide(L)'
;MTSKLHFRNTKQHWVAAAILAPLLLITVPVTAFALTGYISSEIPLHFPSGSYKEVLNVRQVTDRKLFDAAAQCFAGRGLPHRIIKNSSIQVQESLFRTGIERCWNELNNAKLSTKDSEWTKTQQFWHGR
;
A
#
# COMPACT_ATOMS: atom_id res chain seq x y z
N MET A 1 -14.82 -13.94 60.25
CA MET A 1 -13.47 -13.50 59.85
C MET A 1 -13.62 -12.35 58.86
N THR A 2 -13.27 -11.13 59.27
CA THR A 2 -13.36 -9.92 58.45
C THR A 2 -11.95 -9.35 58.26
N SER A 3 -11.39 -9.51 57.05
CA SER A 3 -10.10 -8.92 56.68
C SER A 3 -10.23 -7.40 56.59
N LYS A 4 -9.67 -6.67 57.55
CA LYS A 4 -9.42 -5.24 57.42
C LYS A 4 -8.18 -5.04 56.54
N LEU A 5 -8.40 -4.65 55.28
CA LEU A 5 -7.37 -4.07 54.43
C LEU A 5 -6.95 -2.72 55.03
N HIS A 6 -5.86 -2.72 55.79
CA HIS A 6 -5.23 -1.50 56.30
C HIS A 6 -4.62 -0.74 55.12
N PHE A 7 -5.37 0.19 54.55
CA PHE A 7 -4.86 1.16 53.59
C PHE A 7 -3.99 2.19 54.33
N ARG A 8 -2.75 1.81 54.63
CA ARG A 8 -1.75 2.70 55.23
C ARG A 8 -0.99 3.39 54.10
N ASN A 9 -1.04 4.74 54.13
CA ASN A 9 -0.23 5.69 53.35
C ASN A 9 -0.79 6.19 52.00
N THR A 10 -1.92 6.88 52.06
CA THR A 10 -2.51 7.61 50.92
C THR A 10 -1.68 8.82 50.45
N LYS A 11 -0.97 9.53 51.33
CA LYS A 11 -0.30 10.79 50.98
C LYS A 11 0.86 10.64 49.99
N GLN A 12 1.66 9.58 50.13
CA GLN A 12 2.85 9.38 49.30
C GLN A 12 2.50 9.01 47.85
N HIS A 13 1.39 8.28 47.64
CA HIS A 13 0.88 7.97 46.30
C HIS A 13 0.30 9.21 45.59
N TRP A 14 -0.37 10.10 46.32
CA TRP A 14 -0.86 11.37 45.76
C TRP A 14 0.29 12.30 45.34
N VAL A 15 1.37 12.37 46.13
CA VAL A 15 2.56 13.15 45.77
C VAL A 15 3.29 12.55 44.56
N ALA A 16 3.44 11.23 44.51
CA ALA A 16 4.01 10.55 43.35
C ALA A 16 3.17 10.77 42.08
N ALA A 17 1.85 10.69 42.19
CA ALA A 17 0.93 10.96 41.08
C ALA A 17 0.99 12.43 40.63
N ALA A 18 1.10 13.38 41.56
CA ALA A 18 1.21 14.81 41.25
C ALA A 18 2.51 15.17 40.50
N ILE A 19 3.56 14.36 40.62
CA ILE A 19 4.82 14.55 39.88
C ILE A 19 4.83 13.77 38.57
N LEU A 20 4.34 12.52 38.58
CA LEU A 20 4.31 11.66 37.40
C LEU A 20 3.31 12.13 36.35
N ALA A 21 2.15 12.67 36.77
CA ALA A 21 1.12 13.14 35.84
C ALA A 21 1.60 14.30 34.92
N PRO A 22 2.19 15.39 35.44
CA PRO A 22 2.72 16.45 34.57
C PRO A 22 3.92 15.98 33.75
N LEU A 23 4.77 15.09 34.29
CA LEU A 23 5.88 14.52 33.54
C LEU A 23 5.39 13.72 32.33
N LEU A 24 4.37 12.88 32.51
CA LEU A 24 3.76 12.10 31.42
C LEU A 24 3.02 13.01 30.43
N LEU A 25 2.31 14.03 30.91
CA LEU A 25 1.62 15.00 30.05
C LEU A 25 2.56 15.78 29.14
N ILE A 26 3.82 15.98 29.53
CA ILE A 26 4.82 16.68 28.70
C ILE A 26 5.57 15.69 27.82
N THR A 27 6.02 14.56 28.38
CA THR A 27 6.89 13.62 27.67
C THR A 27 6.14 12.83 26.59
N VAL A 28 4.88 12.44 26.84
CA VAL A 28 4.10 11.63 25.89
C VAL A 28 3.78 12.39 24.60
N PRO A 29 3.29 13.65 24.63
CA PRO A 29 3.08 14.39 23.39
C PRO A 29 4.37 14.64 22.61
N VAL A 30 5.44 15.07 23.30
CA VAL A 30 6.71 15.41 22.64
C VAL A 30 7.30 14.19 21.94
N THR A 31 7.28 13.01 22.59
CA THR A 31 7.73 11.76 21.97
C THR A 31 6.85 11.36 20.80
N ALA A 32 5.52 11.50 20.90
CA ALA A 32 4.60 11.20 19.80
C ALA A 32 4.81 12.12 18.58
N PHE A 33 5.00 13.43 18.80
CA PHE A 33 5.28 14.38 17.72
C PHE A 33 6.64 14.13 17.06
N ALA A 34 7.68 13.83 17.85
CA ALA A 34 8.99 13.50 17.32
C ALA A 34 8.97 12.21 16.49
N LEU A 35 8.28 11.16 16.97
CA LEU A 35 8.15 9.91 16.23
C LEU A 35 7.38 10.11 14.92
N THR A 36 6.29 10.89 14.95
CA THR A 36 5.48 11.19 13.77
C THR A 36 6.29 11.99 12.75
N GLY A 37 7.06 12.99 13.20
CA GLY A 37 7.95 13.77 12.34
C GLY A 37 9.02 12.90 11.69
N TYR A 38 9.66 12.01 12.47
CA TYR A 38 10.69 11.08 11.99
C TYR A 38 10.14 10.11 10.93
N ILE A 39 8.99 9.48 11.21
CA ILE A 39 8.31 8.57 10.27
C ILE A 39 7.91 9.32 8.98
N SER A 40 7.41 10.56 9.12
CA SER A 40 7.00 11.36 7.97
C SER A 40 8.17 11.86 7.12
N SER A 41 9.38 11.95 7.69
CA SER A 41 10.59 12.31 6.95
C SER A 41 11.28 11.12 6.27
N GLU A 42 11.18 9.91 6.82
CA GLU A 42 11.85 8.72 6.30
C GLU A 42 11.01 7.90 5.32
N ILE A 43 9.68 7.99 5.42
CA ILE A 43 8.79 7.31 4.47
C ILE A 43 8.36 8.35 3.44
N PRO A 44 9.00 8.41 2.25
CA PRO A 44 8.40 9.09 1.13
C PRO A 44 7.11 8.33 0.82
N LEU A 45 6.00 8.81 1.37
CA LEU A 45 4.65 8.38 1.02
C LEU A 45 4.40 8.87 -0.41
N HIS A 46 4.99 8.18 -1.38
CA HIS A 46 4.69 8.33 -2.78
C HIS A 46 3.29 7.73 -2.96
N PHE A 47 2.29 8.55 -2.65
CA PHE A 47 0.93 8.22 -3.01
C PHE A 47 0.89 8.17 -4.53
N PRO A 48 0.48 7.04 -5.10
CA PRO A 48 0.26 7.02 -6.53
C PRO A 48 -0.74 8.13 -6.85
N SER A 49 -0.40 8.91 -7.87
CA SER A 49 -1.18 10.03 -8.36
C SER A 49 -1.40 9.91 -9.86
N GLY A 50 -2.43 10.61 -10.35
CA GLY A 50 -2.80 10.65 -11.77
C GLY A 50 -4.05 9.84 -12.12
N SER A 51 -4.33 9.77 -13.42
CA SER A 51 -5.48 9.04 -13.93
C SER A 51 -5.25 7.53 -13.84
N TYR A 52 -6.33 6.76 -13.67
CA TYR A 52 -6.27 5.31 -13.81
C TYR A 52 -6.15 4.97 -15.29
N LYS A 53 -5.03 4.36 -15.66
CA LYS A 53 -4.77 3.83 -17.00
C LYS A 53 -5.08 2.35 -17.02
N GLU A 54 -5.78 1.93 -18.06
CA GLU A 54 -6.08 0.53 -18.29
C GLU A 54 -4.84 -0.20 -18.81
N VAL A 55 -4.43 -1.26 -18.11
CA VAL A 55 -3.28 -2.09 -18.48
C VAL A 55 -3.74 -3.37 -19.15
N LEU A 56 -4.89 -3.90 -18.73
CA LEU A 56 -5.43 -5.16 -19.25
C LEU A 56 -6.95 -5.08 -19.32
N ASN A 57 -7.54 -5.52 -20.43
CA ASN A 57 -8.99 -5.67 -20.59
C ASN A 57 -9.32 -7.09 -21.07
N VAL A 58 -9.99 -7.87 -20.25
CA VAL A 58 -10.37 -9.28 -20.46
C VAL A 58 -11.42 -9.45 -21.55
N ARG A 59 -12.16 -8.40 -21.94
CA ARG A 59 -12.94 -8.49 -23.19
C ARG A 59 -12.06 -8.82 -24.39
N GLN A 60 -10.77 -8.53 -24.29
CA GLN A 60 -9.77 -8.84 -25.29
C GLN A 60 -8.94 -10.09 -24.89
N VAL A 61 -8.78 -10.44 -23.61
CA VAL A 61 -7.96 -11.61 -23.18
C VAL A 61 -8.75 -12.89 -23.40
N THR A 62 -8.26 -13.75 -24.30
CA THR A 62 -8.95 -14.98 -24.72
C THR A 62 -9.05 -16.01 -23.58
N ASP A 63 -8.21 -15.89 -22.55
CA ASP A 63 -8.14 -16.84 -21.43
C ASP A 63 -8.12 -16.13 -20.07
N ARG A 64 -9.09 -16.50 -19.22
CA ARG A 64 -9.27 -15.96 -17.86
C ARG A 64 -8.09 -16.27 -16.95
N LYS A 65 -7.37 -17.38 -17.20
CA LYS A 65 -6.18 -17.74 -16.42
C LYS A 65 -5.05 -16.71 -16.55
N LEU A 66 -4.92 -16.08 -17.73
CA LEU A 66 -3.91 -15.05 -17.97
C LEU A 66 -4.24 -13.74 -17.25
N PHE A 67 -5.53 -13.41 -17.11
CA PHE A 67 -5.97 -12.28 -16.29
C PHE A 67 -5.68 -12.51 -14.81
N ASP A 68 -6.02 -13.70 -14.29
CA ASP A 68 -5.79 -14.02 -12.88
C ASP A 68 -4.29 -14.03 -12.55
N ALA A 69 -3.44 -14.53 -13.45
CA ALA A 69 -1.99 -14.48 -13.29
C ALA A 69 -1.45 -13.04 -13.25
N ALA A 70 -1.93 -12.15 -14.13
CA ALA A 70 -1.55 -10.75 -14.11
C ALA A 70 -2.00 -10.06 -12.81
N ALA A 71 -3.26 -10.25 -12.41
CA ALA A 71 -3.79 -9.70 -11.15
C ALA A 71 -3.00 -10.22 -9.94
N GLN A 72 -2.64 -11.50 -9.93
CA GLN A 72 -1.84 -12.11 -8.88
C GLN A 72 -0.42 -11.54 -8.83
N CYS A 73 0.20 -11.21 -9.97
CA CYS A 73 1.48 -10.53 -9.99
C CYS A 73 1.40 -9.13 -9.34
N PHE A 74 0.38 -8.35 -9.68
CA PHE A 74 0.17 -7.02 -9.08
C PHE A 74 -0.07 -7.11 -7.57
N ALA A 75 -0.93 -8.04 -7.14
CA ALA A 75 -1.21 -8.25 -5.72
C ALA A 75 0.02 -8.78 -4.95
N GLY A 76 0.72 -9.77 -5.50
CA GLY A 76 1.90 -10.39 -4.87
C GLY A 76 3.09 -9.44 -4.73
N ARG A 77 3.17 -8.40 -5.58
CA ARG A 77 4.21 -7.37 -5.51
C ARG A 77 3.77 -6.08 -4.80
N GLY A 78 2.58 -6.08 -4.20
CA GLY A 78 2.04 -4.92 -3.48
C GLY A 78 1.85 -3.69 -4.37
N LEU A 79 1.64 -3.88 -5.68
CA LEU A 79 1.49 -2.79 -6.63
C LEU A 79 0.06 -2.24 -6.58
N PRO A 80 -0.14 -0.93 -6.38
CA PRO A 80 -1.47 -0.32 -6.43
C PRO A 80 -2.15 -0.55 -7.78
N HIS A 81 -3.22 -1.35 -7.75
CA HIS A 81 -4.02 -1.70 -8.93
C HIS A 81 -5.49 -1.73 -8.56
N ARG A 82 -6.34 -1.51 -9.56
CA ARG A 82 -7.79 -1.55 -9.45
C ARG A 82 -8.33 -2.54 -10.46
N ILE A 83 -9.14 -3.48 -9.98
CA ILE A 83 -9.86 -4.42 -10.84
C ILE A 83 -11.27 -3.88 -11.08
N ILE A 84 -11.65 -3.68 -12.34
CA ILE A 84 -13.00 -3.25 -12.73
C ILE A 84 -13.74 -4.44 -13.33
N LYS A 85 -14.90 -4.78 -12.75
CA LYS A 85 -15.85 -5.80 -13.22
C LYS A 85 -15.20 -7.18 -13.49
N ASN A 86 -14.11 -7.51 -12.80
CA ASN A 86 -13.28 -8.71 -13.04
C ASN A 86 -12.88 -8.90 -14.51
N SER A 87 -12.83 -7.80 -15.26
CA SER A 87 -12.57 -7.80 -16.69
C SER A 87 -11.59 -6.74 -17.10
N SER A 88 -11.05 -5.94 -16.18
CA SER A 88 -10.07 -4.91 -16.49
C SER A 88 -9.17 -4.68 -15.30
N ILE A 89 -7.86 -4.60 -15.54
CA ILE A 89 -6.86 -4.18 -14.56
C ILE A 89 -6.44 -2.76 -14.93
N GLN A 90 -6.65 -1.84 -14.00
CA GLN A 90 -6.19 -0.47 -14.12
C GLN A 90 -5.12 -0.20 -13.07
N VAL A 91 -4.12 0.59 -13.45
CA VAL A 91 -3.11 1.09 -12.53
C VAL A 91 -3.04 2.60 -12.68
N GLN A 92 -2.58 3.27 -11.63
CA GLN A 92 -2.39 4.72 -11.73
C GLN A 92 -1.23 5.05 -12.66
N GLU A 93 -1.35 6.17 -13.38
CA GLU A 93 -0.39 6.63 -14.39
C GLU A 93 1.04 6.73 -13.85
N SER A 94 1.22 7.25 -12.64
CA SER A 94 2.52 7.31 -11.94
C SER A 94 3.18 5.93 -11.72
N LEU A 95 2.40 4.85 -11.69
CA LEU A 95 2.86 3.49 -11.50
C LEU A 95 2.75 2.64 -12.77
N PHE A 96 2.29 3.22 -13.89
CA PHE A 96 2.02 2.50 -15.11
C PHE A 96 3.28 1.81 -15.65
N ARG A 97 4.38 2.55 -15.75
CA ARG A 97 5.68 2.03 -16.16
C ARG A 97 6.20 0.95 -15.23
N THR A 98 6.29 1.26 -13.93
CA THR A 98 6.80 0.33 -12.91
C THR A 98 5.97 -0.95 -12.81
N GLY A 99 4.64 -0.83 -12.94
CA GLY A 99 3.72 -1.96 -12.93
C GLY A 99 3.90 -2.86 -14.16
N ILE A 100 4.04 -2.27 -15.34
CA ILE A 100 4.31 -2.98 -16.59
C ILE A 100 5.67 -3.66 -16.54
N GLU A 101 6.73 -2.98 -16.11
CA GLU A 101 8.08 -3.56 -16.04
C GLU A 101 8.14 -4.73 -15.06
N ARG A 102 7.51 -4.59 -13.88
CA ARG A 102 7.52 -5.65 -12.86
C ARG A 102 6.69 -6.87 -13.29
N CYS A 103 5.49 -6.67 -13.80
CA CYS A 103 4.60 -7.76 -14.22
C CYS A 103 4.59 -7.99 -15.73
N TRP A 104 5.72 -7.71 -16.38
CA TRP A 104 5.84 -7.71 -17.84
C TRP A 104 5.45 -9.04 -18.46
N ASN A 105 5.95 -10.16 -17.92
CA ASN A 105 5.74 -11.47 -18.50
C ASN A 105 4.27 -11.87 -18.48
N GLU A 106 3.61 -11.68 -17.35
CA GLU A 106 2.20 -12.00 -17.13
C GLU A 106 1.30 -11.11 -17.98
N LEU A 107 1.58 -9.80 -18.01
CA LEU A 107 0.86 -8.83 -18.83
C LEU A 107 1.06 -9.08 -20.33
N ASN A 108 2.29 -9.36 -20.76
CA ASN A 108 2.60 -9.59 -22.16
C ASN A 108 1.95 -10.88 -22.67
N ASN A 109 1.96 -11.96 -21.88
CA ASN A 109 1.25 -13.18 -22.22
C ASN A 109 -0.27 -12.93 -22.33
N ALA A 110 -0.84 -12.20 -21.38
CA ALA A 110 -2.25 -11.84 -21.41
C ALA A 110 -2.58 -10.97 -22.64
N LYS A 111 -1.79 -9.94 -22.93
CA LYS A 111 -1.99 -9.02 -24.07
C LYS A 111 -1.67 -9.61 -25.44
N LEU A 112 -0.74 -10.54 -25.55
CA LEU A 112 -0.50 -11.27 -26.80
C LEU A 112 -1.67 -12.20 -27.15
N SER A 113 -2.33 -12.79 -26.14
CA SER A 113 -3.57 -13.54 -26.37
C SER A 113 -4.66 -12.64 -26.98
N THR A 114 -4.63 -11.35 -26.68
CA THR A 114 -5.69 -10.42 -27.08
C THR A 114 -5.59 -9.88 -28.49
N LYS A 115 -4.51 -10.19 -29.23
CA LYS A 115 -4.20 -9.63 -30.56
C LYS A 115 -4.34 -8.09 -30.62
N ASP A 116 -4.01 -7.39 -29.54
CA ASP A 116 -4.11 -5.94 -29.45
C ASP A 116 -2.94 -5.28 -30.21
N SER A 117 -3.25 -4.61 -31.32
CA SER A 117 -2.27 -3.95 -32.17
C SER A 117 -1.57 -2.77 -31.48
N GLU A 118 -2.23 -2.10 -30.53
CA GLU A 118 -1.60 -1.01 -29.78
C GLU A 118 -0.60 -1.54 -28.75
N TRP A 119 -0.91 -2.68 -28.13
CA TRP A 119 0.03 -3.34 -27.24
C TRP A 119 1.28 -3.82 -27.96
N THR A 120 1.14 -4.33 -29.18
CA THR A 120 2.28 -4.81 -29.98
C THR A 120 3.23 -3.65 -30.33
N LYS A 121 2.70 -2.46 -30.66
CA LYS A 121 3.50 -1.25 -30.88
C LYS A 121 4.21 -0.78 -29.60
N THR A 122 3.51 -0.84 -28.47
CA THR A 122 4.09 -0.56 -27.16
C THR A 122 5.22 -1.57 -26.88
N GLN A 123 5.01 -2.85 -27.15
CA GLN A 123 6.05 -3.87 -27.00
C GLN A 123 7.31 -3.55 -27.84
N GLN A 124 7.13 -3.14 -29.10
CA GLN A 124 8.22 -2.71 -29.99
C GLN A 124 8.96 -1.49 -29.47
N PHE A 125 8.23 -0.47 -28.96
CA PHE A 125 8.83 0.72 -28.37
C PHE A 125 9.68 0.40 -27.13
N TRP A 126 9.24 -0.54 -26.30
CA TRP A 126 9.94 -0.89 -25.06
C TRP A 126 11.10 -1.87 -25.28
N HIS A 127 11.04 -2.72 -26.31
CA HIS A 127 12.11 -3.67 -26.66
C HIS A 127 13.03 -3.21 -27.81
N GLY A 128 12.80 -2.02 -28.38
CA GLY A 128 13.71 -1.35 -29.30
C GLY A 128 14.02 -2.16 -30.57
N ARG A 129 12.99 -2.69 -31.24
CA ARG A 129 13.11 -3.23 -32.60
C ARG A 129 12.22 -2.46 -33.57
#